data_AF-A0A7S1MVU6-F1
#
_entry.id   AF-A0A7S1MVU6-F1
#
_cell.length_a   1.000
_cell.length_b   1.000
_cell.length_c   1.000
_cell.angle_alpha   90.00
_cell.angle_beta   90.00
_cell.angle_gamma   90.00
#
_symmetry.space_group_name_H-M   'P 1'
#
loop_
_entity.id
_entity.type
_entity.pdbx_description
1 polymer ?
#
loop_
_entity_poly.entity_id
_entity_poly.type
_entity_poly.pdbx_seq_one_letter_code
_entity_poly.pdbx_strand_id
1 'polypeptide(L)'
;ISKFLSLFLLMAIGLKGGMALSVSGIQPQILLGLGIALLMAFLVPAYTYPLLRLRTDGYNAAAVAATYGSVSAVTFIAAGQFLNNQGVEFGGYMAVALVLMESPAIIMAVALAAHARGQANLQSGAVPGAAGDKVSMKSVLHEAFTDGGHLLLLGS
;
A
#
# COMPACT_ATOMS: atom_id res chain seq x y z
N ILE A 1 -8.95 17.33 -16.36
CA ILE A 1 -7.84 16.75 -17.15
C ILE A 1 -6.86 15.94 -16.28
N SER A 2 -6.23 16.50 -15.23
CA SER A 2 -5.26 15.76 -14.39
C SER A 2 -5.80 14.46 -13.76
N LYS A 3 -7.01 14.49 -13.18
CA LYS A 3 -7.67 13.30 -12.60
C LYS A 3 -7.95 12.20 -13.64
N PHE A 4 -8.31 12.59 -14.86
CA PHE A 4 -8.53 11.66 -15.97
C PHE A 4 -7.22 11.02 -16.44
N LEU A 5 -6.14 11.81 -16.61
CA LEU A 5 -4.82 11.28 -16.96
C LEU A 5 -4.29 10.31 -15.88
N SER A 6 -4.46 10.65 -14.61
CA SER A 6 -4.03 9.79 -13.49
C SER A 6 -4.79 8.47 -13.47
N LEU A 7 -6.12 8.52 -13.60
CA LEU A 7 -6.96 7.32 -13.70
C LEU A 7 -6.64 6.49 -14.95
N PHE A 8 -6.40 7.13 -16.09
CA PHE A 8 -6.00 6.45 -17.32
C PHE A 8 -4.65 5.75 -17.18
N LEU A 9 -3.67 6.40 -16.56
CA LEU A 9 -2.34 5.82 -16.32
C LEU A 9 -2.42 4.64 -15.35
N LEU A 10 -3.16 4.78 -14.25
CA LEU A 10 -3.44 3.67 -13.33
C LEU A 10 -4.08 2.51 -14.09
N MET A 11 -5.21 2.74 -14.76
CA MET A 11 -5.90 1.72 -15.55
C MET A 11 -5.00 1.05 -16.59
N ALA A 12 -4.15 1.80 -17.30
CA ALA A 12 -3.22 1.26 -18.29
C ALA A 12 -2.13 0.37 -17.66
N ILE A 13 -1.64 0.73 -16.46
CA ILE A 13 -0.68 -0.08 -15.69
C ILE A 13 -1.36 -1.37 -15.21
N GLY A 14 -2.61 -1.28 -14.74
CA GLY A 14 -3.45 -2.43 -14.38
C GLY A 14 -3.65 -3.40 -15.52
N LEU A 15 -4.19 -2.93 -16.65
CA LEU A 15 -4.42 -3.73 -17.86
C LEU A 15 -3.15 -4.40 -18.36
N LYS A 16 -1.99 -3.73 -18.31
CA LYS A 16 -0.71 -4.33 -18.70
C LYS A 16 -0.31 -5.47 -17.76
N GLY A 17 -0.58 -5.34 -16.46
CA GLY A 17 -0.39 -6.39 -15.48
C GLY A 17 -1.39 -7.53 -15.62
N GLY A 18 -2.68 -7.22 -15.78
CA GLY A 18 -3.79 -8.17 -15.97
C GLY A 18 -3.65 -8.98 -17.25
N MET A 19 -3.30 -8.35 -18.38
CA MET A 19 -2.98 -9.06 -19.61
C MET A 19 -1.74 -9.94 -19.47
N ALA A 20 -0.73 -9.52 -18.70
CA ALA A 20 0.41 -10.38 -18.41
C ALA A 20 -0.02 -11.61 -17.59
N LEU A 21 -0.93 -11.46 -16.61
CA LEU A 21 -1.50 -12.61 -15.87
C LEU A 21 -2.34 -13.52 -16.77
N SER A 22 -3.16 -12.96 -17.66
CA SER A 22 -4.06 -13.77 -18.52
C SER A 22 -3.30 -14.57 -19.57
N VAL A 23 -2.20 -14.03 -20.09
CA VAL A 23 -1.32 -14.73 -21.05
C VAL A 23 -0.42 -15.76 -20.35
N SER A 24 0.10 -15.45 -19.16
CA SER A 24 1.00 -16.35 -18.41
C SER A 24 0.28 -17.49 -17.69
N GLY A 25 -1.02 -17.34 -17.44
CA GLY A 25 -1.79 -18.14 -16.50
C GLY A 25 -1.41 -17.84 -15.03
N ILE A 26 -2.26 -18.23 -14.08
CA ILE A 26 -1.94 -18.12 -12.64
C ILE A 26 -0.95 -19.23 -12.30
N GLN A 27 0.35 -18.90 -12.37
CA GLN A 27 1.41 -19.81 -11.94
C GLN A 27 1.68 -19.64 -10.44
N PRO A 28 2.11 -20.71 -9.73
CA PRO A 28 2.44 -20.65 -8.31
C PRO A 28 3.48 -19.56 -7.96
N GLN A 29 4.41 -19.29 -8.88
CA GLN A 29 5.45 -18.26 -8.72
C GLN A 29 4.87 -16.84 -8.68
N ILE A 30 3.81 -16.57 -9.45
CA ILE A 30 3.11 -15.27 -9.47
C ILE A 30 2.40 -15.06 -8.13
N LEU A 31 1.66 -16.07 -7.66
CA LEU A 31 0.99 -16.04 -6.36
C LEU A 31 1.98 -15.83 -5.21
N LEU A 32 3.14 -16.50 -5.27
CA LEU A 32 4.19 -16.35 -4.27
C LEU A 32 4.75 -14.92 -4.29
N GLY A 33 5.04 -14.36 -5.47
CA GLY A 33 5.50 -12.97 -5.60
C GLY A 33 4.51 -11.93 -5.08
N LEU A 34 3.22 -12.07 -5.43
CA LEU A 34 2.15 -11.20 -4.91
C LEU A 34 1.95 -11.37 -3.40
N GLY A 35 2.06 -12.60 -2.89
CA GLY A 35 2.01 -12.90 -1.46
C GLY A 35 3.15 -12.24 -0.69
N ILE A 36 4.38 -12.29 -1.22
CA ILE A 36 5.53 -11.58 -0.64
C ILE A 36 5.30 -10.07 -0.66
N ALA A 37 4.80 -9.51 -1.77
CA ALA A 37 4.50 -8.09 -1.89
C ALA A 37 3.50 -7.62 -0.81
N LEU A 38 2.38 -8.34 -0.65
CA LEU A 38 1.41 -8.10 0.43
C LEU A 38 2.05 -8.19 1.82
N LEU A 39 2.79 -9.27 2.06
CA LEU A 39 3.44 -9.50 3.34
C LEU A 39 4.36 -8.34 3.67
N MET A 40 5.20 -7.92 2.72
CA MET A 40 6.12 -6.78 2.91
C MET A 40 5.38 -5.47 3.16
N ALA A 41 4.27 -5.24 2.49
CA ALA A 41 3.47 -4.02 2.67
C ALA A 41 2.85 -3.89 4.08
N PHE A 42 2.62 -5.01 4.78
CA PHE A 42 2.24 -5.01 6.20
C PHE A 42 3.45 -5.07 7.15
N LEU A 43 4.43 -5.90 6.82
CA LEU A 43 5.60 -6.18 7.67
C LEU A 43 6.47 -4.94 7.84
N VAL A 44 6.73 -4.20 6.76
CA VAL A 44 7.61 -3.02 6.80
C VAL A 44 7.03 -1.93 7.70
N PRO A 45 5.76 -1.49 7.57
CA PRO A 45 5.18 -0.55 8.52
C PRO A 45 5.12 -1.09 9.95
N ALA A 46 4.80 -2.38 10.12
CA ALA A 46 4.68 -2.98 11.45
C ALA A 46 6.01 -2.98 12.23
N TYR A 47 7.13 -3.25 11.55
CA TYR A 47 8.46 -3.25 12.17
C TYR A 47 9.06 -1.83 12.28
N THR A 48 8.88 -0.99 11.27
CA THR A 48 9.47 0.36 11.27
C THR A 48 8.76 1.30 12.25
N TYR A 49 7.45 1.16 12.44
CA TYR A 49 6.70 1.99 13.39
C TYR A 49 7.27 2.03 14.81
N PRO A 50 7.45 0.91 15.52
CA PRO A 50 8.02 0.93 16.87
C PRO A 50 9.46 1.45 16.89
N LEU A 51 10.24 1.21 15.83
CA LEU A 51 11.59 1.75 15.71
C LEU A 51 11.58 3.28 15.57
N LEU A 52 10.65 3.84 14.81
CA LEU A 52 10.50 5.29 14.65
C LEU A 52 9.91 5.95 15.90
N ARG A 53 9.04 5.27 16.65
CA ARG A 53 8.48 5.79 17.92
C ARG A 53 9.53 6.14 18.96
N LEU A 54 10.75 5.60 18.84
CA LEU A 54 11.89 5.95 19.69
C LEU A 54 12.41 7.38 19.43
N ARG A 55 12.13 7.96 18.25
CA ARG A 55 12.66 9.27 17.83
C ARG A 55 11.60 10.28 17.43
N THR A 56 10.37 9.86 17.10
CA THR A 56 9.30 10.73 16.62
C THR A 56 7.96 10.45 17.34
N ASP A 57 7.04 11.42 17.28
CA ASP A 57 5.68 11.23 17.78
C ASP A 57 4.92 10.16 16.99
N GLY A 58 3.82 9.70 17.58
CA GLY A 58 3.11 8.53 17.06
C GLY A 58 2.45 8.73 15.70
N TYR A 59 2.07 9.95 15.34
CA TYR A 59 1.47 10.21 14.04
C TYR A 59 2.53 10.28 12.95
N ASN A 60 3.64 10.99 13.21
CA ASN A 60 4.76 11.06 12.28
C ASN A 60 5.42 9.68 12.08
N ALA A 61 5.58 8.91 13.15
CA ALA A 61 6.07 7.53 13.04
C ALA A 61 5.16 6.65 12.17
N ALA A 62 3.83 6.76 12.34
CA ALA A 62 2.85 5.99 11.56
C ALA A 62 2.89 6.36 10.07
N ALA A 63 2.91 7.66 9.75
CA ALA A 63 2.96 8.15 8.38
C ALA A 63 4.23 7.66 7.67
N VAL A 64 5.40 7.85 8.29
CA VAL A 64 6.67 7.45 7.68
C VAL A 64 6.76 5.92 7.54
N ALA A 65 6.39 5.16 8.56
CA ALA A 65 6.37 3.70 8.51
C ALA A 65 5.49 3.17 7.37
N ALA A 66 4.29 3.72 7.20
CA ALA A 66 3.40 3.37 6.09
C ALA A 66 3.96 3.75 4.73
N THR A 67 4.65 4.89 4.62
CA THR A 67 5.28 5.33 3.36
C THR A 67 6.33 4.33 2.88
N TYR A 68 7.10 3.75 3.80
CA TYR A 68 8.07 2.68 3.48
C TYR A 68 7.44 1.31 3.22
N GLY A 69 6.18 1.09 3.61
CA GLY A 69 5.41 -0.10 3.24
C GLY A 69 4.80 -0.04 1.84
N SER A 70 4.69 1.16 1.27
CA SER A 70 4.24 1.38 -0.11
C SER A 70 5.42 1.38 -1.09
N VAL A 71 5.15 1.58 -2.37
CA VAL A 71 6.13 1.60 -3.46
C VAL A 71 5.97 2.82 -4.36
N SER A 72 7.06 3.25 -4.99
CA SER A 72 7.05 4.35 -5.95
C SER A 72 7.10 3.84 -7.39
N ALA A 73 6.22 4.37 -8.25
CA ALA A 73 6.23 4.10 -9.69
C ALA A 73 7.58 4.47 -10.33
N VAL A 74 8.23 5.53 -9.86
CA VAL A 74 9.54 5.95 -10.39
C VAL A 74 10.62 4.91 -10.08
N THR A 75 10.66 4.41 -8.84
CA THR A 75 11.60 3.36 -8.42
C THR A 75 11.34 2.06 -9.18
N PHE A 76 10.08 1.70 -9.37
CA PHE A 76 9.68 0.52 -10.13
C PHE A 76 10.16 0.58 -11.59
N ILE A 77 9.93 1.71 -12.26
CA ILE A 77 10.38 1.92 -13.64
C ILE A 77 11.92 1.87 -13.71
N ALA A 78 12.62 2.54 -12.80
CA ALA A 78 14.08 2.52 -12.76
C ALA A 78 14.64 1.10 -12.56
N ALA A 79 14.06 0.33 -11.64
CA ALA A 79 14.44 -1.06 -11.40
C ALA A 79 14.15 -1.94 -12.63
N GLY A 80 13.01 -1.77 -13.27
CA GLY A 80 12.67 -2.49 -14.50
C GLY A 80 13.63 -2.17 -15.66
N GLN A 81 14.00 -0.90 -15.83
CA GLN A 81 15.01 -0.49 -16.81
C GLN A 81 16.39 -1.10 -16.50
N PHE A 82 16.77 -1.11 -15.23
CA PHE A 82 18.03 -1.72 -14.79
C PHE A 82 18.09 -3.23 -15.08
N LEU A 83 17.02 -3.97 -14.78
CA LEU A 83 16.94 -5.41 -15.08
C LEU A 83 16.96 -5.67 -16.58
N ASN A 84 16.23 -4.86 -17.36
CA ASN A 84 16.21 -4.97 -18.82
C ASN A 84 17.61 -4.75 -19.43
N ASN A 85 18.38 -3.78 -18.90
CA ASN A 85 19.77 -3.55 -19.33
C ASN A 85 20.71 -4.71 -18.97
N GLN A 86 20.38 -5.49 -17.95
CA GLN A 86 21.12 -6.71 -17.60
C GLN A 86 20.59 -7.97 -18.31
N GLY A 87 19.56 -7.85 -19.16
CA GLY A 87 18.94 -9.00 -19.82
C GLY A 87 18.20 -9.93 -18.86
N VAL A 88 17.83 -9.45 -17.67
CA VAL A 88 17.04 -10.22 -16.71
C VAL A 88 15.56 -9.99 -17.00
N GLU A 89 14.88 -11.02 -17.47
CA GLU A 89 13.43 -10.96 -17.64
C GLU A 89 12.70 -10.94 -16.30
N PHE A 90 11.69 -10.08 -16.20
CA PHE A 90 10.78 -10.01 -15.07
C PHE A 90 9.35 -10.02 -15.58
N GLY A 91 8.46 -10.71 -14.87
CA GLY A 91 7.09 -10.86 -15.33
C GLY A 91 6.28 -9.57 -15.23
N GLY A 92 5.40 -9.34 -16.22
CA GLY A 92 4.51 -8.17 -16.25
C GLY A 92 3.55 -8.06 -15.06
N TYR A 93 3.33 -9.17 -14.34
CA TYR A 93 2.56 -9.21 -13.08
C TYR A 93 3.18 -8.36 -11.96
N MET A 94 4.44 -7.94 -12.08
CA MET A 94 5.08 -7.01 -11.15
C MET A 94 4.37 -5.65 -11.10
N ALA A 95 3.69 -5.23 -12.18
CA ALA A 95 2.86 -4.02 -12.17
C ALA A 95 1.63 -4.17 -11.25
N VAL A 96 1.08 -5.38 -11.14
CA VAL A 96 -0.02 -5.69 -10.21
C VAL A 96 0.50 -5.62 -8.77
N ALA A 97 1.68 -6.18 -8.50
CA ALA A 97 2.31 -6.13 -7.19
C ALA A 97 2.48 -4.68 -6.71
N LEU A 98 2.87 -3.77 -7.60
CA LEU A 98 3.04 -2.35 -7.27
C LEU A 98 1.76 -1.73 -6.71
N VAL A 99 0.65 -1.90 -7.41
CA VAL A 99 -0.65 -1.36 -6.98
C VAL A 99 -1.14 -2.04 -5.70
N LEU A 100 -0.97 -3.35 -5.64
CA LEU A 100 -1.43 -4.18 -4.54
C LEU A 100 -0.79 -3.78 -3.20
N MET A 101 0.43 -3.25 -3.22
CA MET A 101 1.14 -2.81 -2.01
C MET A 101 0.64 -1.46 -1.46
N GLU A 102 -0.11 -0.68 -2.23
CA GLU A 102 -0.60 0.63 -1.80
C GLU A 102 -1.76 0.53 -0.78
N SER A 103 -2.76 -0.33 -1.02
CA SER A 103 -3.88 -0.50 -0.07
C SER A 103 -3.45 -0.99 1.33
N PRO A 104 -2.60 -2.04 1.48
CA PRO A 104 -2.06 -2.45 2.77
C PRO A 104 -1.31 -1.34 3.50
N ALA A 105 -0.49 -0.57 2.79
CA ALA A 105 0.27 0.53 3.37
C ALA A 105 -0.67 1.63 3.91
N ILE A 106 -1.72 1.99 3.16
CA ILE A 106 -2.75 2.95 3.61
C ILE A 106 -3.49 2.42 4.84
N ILE A 107 -3.91 1.15 4.83
CA ILE A 107 -4.57 0.51 5.98
C ILE A 107 -3.67 0.58 7.21
N MET A 108 -2.37 0.27 7.06
CA MET A 108 -1.39 0.36 8.14
C MET A 108 -1.22 1.81 8.63
N ALA A 109 -1.16 2.80 7.74
CA ALA A 109 -1.07 4.21 8.12
C ALA A 109 -2.20 4.61 9.08
N VAL A 110 -3.44 4.28 8.70
CA VAL A 110 -4.62 4.64 9.48
C VAL A 110 -4.70 3.84 10.78
N ALA A 111 -4.42 2.54 10.73
CA ALA A 111 -4.43 1.68 11.91
C ALA A 111 -3.40 2.12 12.96
N LEU A 112 -2.17 2.42 12.55
CA LEU A 112 -1.10 2.87 13.44
C LEU A 112 -1.37 4.28 13.98
N ALA A 113 -1.93 5.18 13.18
CA ALA A 113 -2.34 6.52 13.63
C ALA A 113 -3.48 6.45 14.65
N ALA A 114 -4.46 5.57 14.46
CA ALA A 114 -5.52 5.32 15.42
C ALA A 114 -4.97 4.73 16.74
N HIS A 115 -3.99 3.83 16.66
CA HIS A 115 -3.30 3.29 17.81
C HIS A 115 -2.54 4.37 18.61
N ALA A 116 -1.80 5.24 17.91
CA ALA A 116 -1.10 6.38 18.53
C ALA A 116 -2.06 7.31 19.29
N ARG A 117 -3.24 7.59 18.71
CA ARG A 117 -4.29 8.39 19.34
C ARG A 117 -4.81 7.76 20.63
N GLY A 118 -5.06 6.44 20.61
CA GLY A 118 -5.49 5.70 21.78
C GLY A 118 -4.49 5.79 22.93
N GLN A 119 -3.19 5.62 22.64
CA GLN A 119 -2.12 5.77 23.64
C GLN A 119 -2.05 7.19 24.24
N ALA A 120 -2.19 8.23 23.40
CA ALA A 120 -2.16 9.62 23.86
C ALA A 120 -3.33 9.98 24.79
N ASN A 121 -4.53 9.43 24.52
CA ASN A 121 -5.70 9.64 25.37
C ASN A 121 -5.56 8.96 26.74
N LEU A 122 -4.94 7.78 26.79
CA LEU A 122 -4.67 7.06 28.05
C LEU A 122 -3.64 7.80 28.92
N GLN A 123 -2.63 8.41 28.32
CA GLN A 123 -1.60 9.18 29.04
C GLN A 123 -2.11 10.53 29.56
N SER A 124 -3.04 11.16 28.85
CA SER A 124 -3.56 12.48 29.21
C SER A 124 -4.67 12.46 30.29
N GLY A 125 -5.05 11.29 30.80
CA GLY A 125 -6.13 11.16 31.81
C GLY A 125 -7.50 11.69 31.33
N ALA A 126 -7.68 11.85 30.01
CA ALA A 126 -8.88 12.42 29.43
C ALA A 126 -10.06 11.45 29.59
N VAL A 127 -11.22 11.99 29.99
CA VAL A 127 -12.47 11.25 30.20
C VAL A 127 -12.79 10.42 28.95
N PRO A 128 -13.08 9.10 29.06
CA PRO A 128 -13.44 8.26 27.91
C PRO A 128 -14.82 8.69 27.39
N GLY A 129 -14.87 9.69 26.51
CA GLY A 129 -16.13 10.27 26.04
C GLY A 129 -16.04 11.53 25.18
N ALA A 130 -14.91 12.24 25.16
CA ALA A 130 -14.67 13.31 24.18
C ALA A 130 -14.25 12.71 22.81
N ALA A 131 -15.12 11.88 22.25
CA ALA A 131 -14.88 11.16 21.01
C ALA A 131 -15.09 12.09 19.80
N GLY A 132 -14.01 12.74 19.35
CA GLY A 132 -13.87 13.00 17.92
C GLY A 132 -13.87 11.67 17.18
N ASP A 133 -14.66 11.60 16.11
CA ASP A 133 -14.99 10.40 15.32
C ASP A 133 -13.97 9.26 15.45
N LYS A 134 -14.43 8.12 15.99
CA LYS A 134 -13.69 6.86 15.85
C LYS A 134 -13.53 6.64 14.36
N VAL A 135 -12.33 6.85 13.81
CA VAL A 135 -12.00 6.45 12.45
C VAL A 135 -12.35 4.97 12.35
N SER A 136 -13.48 4.68 11.71
CA SER A 136 -14.05 3.35 11.71
C SER A 136 -13.16 2.50 10.83
N MET A 137 -12.57 1.44 11.38
CA MET A 137 -11.78 0.51 10.57
C MET A 137 -12.60 -0.01 9.37
N LYS A 138 -13.94 -0.08 9.53
CA LYS A 138 -14.87 -0.39 8.45
C LYS A 138 -14.91 0.68 7.37
N SER A 139 -14.86 1.99 7.70
CA SER A 139 -14.83 3.05 6.68
C SER A 139 -13.49 3.07 5.96
N VAL A 140 -12.38 2.85 6.66
CA VAL A 140 -11.03 2.78 6.07
C VAL A 140 -10.91 1.58 5.14
N LEU A 141 -11.39 0.41 5.57
CA LEU A 141 -11.46 -0.77 4.71
C LEU A 141 -12.42 -0.52 3.55
N HIS A 142 -13.58 0.07 3.78
CA HIS A 142 -14.52 0.37 2.70
C HIS A 142 -13.87 1.30 1.68
N GLU A 143 -13.26 2.41 2.10
CA GLU A 143 -12.53 3.34 1.25
C GLU A 143 -11.38 2.64 0.50
N ALA A 144 -10.52 1.89 1.20
CA ALA A 144 -9.41 1.18 0.57
C ALA A 144 -9.86 0.13 -0.48
N PHE A 145 -11.06 -0.43 -0.33
CA PHE A 145 -11.65 -1.39 -1.27
C PHE A 145 -12.56 -0.75 -2.33
N THR A 146 -13.16 0.41 -2.07
CA THR A 146 -14.08 1.11 -3.00
C THR A 146 -13.46 2.33 -3.68
N ASP A 147 -12.22 2.68 -3.36
CA ASP A 147 -11.50 3.71 -4.10
C ASP A 147 -11.30 3.21 -5.54
N GLY A 148 -11.95 3.92 -6.47
CA GLY A 148 -12.21 3.45 -7.83
C GLY A 148 -10.95 3.20 -8.64
N GLY A 149 -9.80 3.74 -8.23
CA GLY A 149 -8.50 3.42 -8.84
C GLY A 149 -8.09 1.97 -8.66
N HIS A 150 -8.35 1.37 -7.49
CA HIS A 150 -7.83 0.04 -7.11
C HIS A 150 -8.73 -1.10 -7.62
N LEU A 151 -10.05 -0.91 -7.58
CA LEU A 151 -11.02 -1.84 -8.19
C LEU A 151 -10.87 -1.91 -9.71
N LEU A 152 -10.52 -0.81 -10.36
CA LEU A 152 -10.17 -0.80 -11.78
C LEU A 152 -8.90 -1.61 -12.06
N LEU A 153 -7.90 -1.55 -11.18
CA LEU A 153 -6.62 -2.25 -11.34
C LEU A 153 -6.71 -3.77 -11.08
N LEU A 154 -7.68 -4.22 -10.28
CA LEU A 154 -7.94 -5.64 -10.02
C LEU A 154 -8.87 -6.29 -11.07
N GLY A 155 -9.70 -5.51 -11.76
CA GLY A 155 -10.68 -5.98 -12.74
C GLY A 155 -10.28 -5.82 -14.20
N SER A 156 -9.04 -5.40 -14.49
CA SER A 156 -8.56 -5.06 -15.83
C SER A 156 -7.35 -5.90 -16.26
#